data_AF-W8VQA0-F1
#
_entry.id   AF-W8VQA0-F1
#
_cell.length_a   1.000
_cell.length_b   1.000
_cell.length_c   1.000
_cell.angle_alpha   90.00
_cell.angle_beta   90.00
_cell.angle_gamma   90.00
#
_symmetry.space_group_name_H-M   'P 1'
#
loop_
_entity.id
_entity.type
_entity.pdbx_description
1 polymer ?
#
loop_
_entity_poly.entity_id
_entity_poly.type
_entity_poly.pdbx_seq_one_letter_code
_entity_poly.pdbx_strand_id
1 'polypeptide(L)'
;MGISLSRKRTFPQAQSHMGFHFTTAVYIVFLINSLKQVMPYYQSFSPLESNSHIRILCTARIASVEKLAPAIGWLKSQGYQVSLGKTIGKKHHQYGGSNEERLADFQEALANPAIDAIWIARGGYGSIKIVDDIDLSILEGRNKLLLGYSDVTNLHGLWQRHGLQSVHCFMPQEFPEKSEELLRSWSRVVTGQSQSLTFENTNEIEEQVITAPVIGGNLSVLLSMLSSPTFPDLKDHILFIEDLDEYLYHIDRMMTTLKRSGKLDDLKALVIGGMTDMKDHEIPFGKNAREIIEEHTAGKSYPVIFDFPAGHLIDNYSFVLGKPITIDIRSLTVTISQ
;
A
#
# COMPACT_ATOMS: atom_id res chain seq x y z
N MET A 1 -0.66 -77.64 48.94
CA MET A 1 -0.02 -78.57 47.97
C MET A 1 0.45 -77.70 46.81
N GLY A 2 1.70 -77.54 46.38
CA GLY A 2 3.01 -78.08 46.75
C GLY A 2 3.95 -77.83 45.55
N ILE A 3 5.16 -77.31 45.83
CA ILE A 3 6.44 -77.51 45.09
C ILE A 3 6.56 -76.80 43.70
N SER A 4 7.29 -75.67 43.55
CA SER A 4 8.75 -75.48 43.34
C SER A 4 9.32 -76.02 42.01
N LEU A 5 10.00 -75.15 41.23
CA LEU A 5 11.42 -75.32 40.84
C LEU A 5 11.96 -74.14 39.99
N SER A 6 13.18 -73.74 40.33
CA SER A 6 14.02 -72.71 39.71
C SER A 6 14.73 -73.16 38.43
N ARG A 7 15.24 -72.22 37.61
CA ARG A 7 16.62 -72.29 37.05
C ARG A 7 17.15 -70.91 36.61
N LYS A 8 18.43 -70.67 36.91
CA LYS A 8 19.29 -69.51 36.55
C LYS A 8 20.12 -69.78 35.28
N ARG A 9 20.64 -68.67 34.68
CA ARG A 9 21.91 -68.43 33.90
C ARG A 9 21.62 -67.76 32.54
N THR A 10 22.33 -66.77 31.96
CA THR A 10 23.42 -65.80 32.28
C THR A 10 23.59 -64.89 31.03
N PHE A 11 23.76 -63.55 31.21
CA PHE A 11 24.52 -62.47 30.49
C PHE A 11 24.80 -62.49 28.94
N PRO A 12 25.00 -61.33 28.23
CA PRO A 12 25.81 -60.17 28.66
C PRO A 12 25.36 -58.73 28.27
N GLN A 13 26.08 -57.78 28.87
CA GLN A 13 26.09 -56.34 28.62
C GLN A 13 26.48 -55.96 27.18
N ALA A 14 25.89 -54.87 26.66
CA ALA A 14 26.54 -53.97 25.72
C ALA A 14 26.05 -52.53 25.98
N GLN A 15 27.02 -51.63 26.17
CA GLN A 15 26.88 -50.19 26.27
C GLN A 15 26.44 -49.60 24.92
N SER A 16 25.70 -48.48 24.93
CA SER A 16 26.13 -47.29 24.20
C SER A 16 25.33 -46.05 24.59
N HIS A 17 26.09 -44.98 24.80
CA HIS A 17 25.65 -43.60 24.96
C HIS A 17 24.90 -43.12 23.71
N MET A 18 23.71 -42.57 23.87
CA MET A 18 23.16 -41.55 22.97
C MET A 18 21.90 -40.95 23.60
N GLY A 19 22.02 -39.75 24.15
CA GLY A 19 20.87 -39.07 24.74
C GLY A 19 21.20 -37.70 25.31
N PHE A 20 22.08 -36.92 24.66
CA PHE A 20 22.38 -35.56 25.10
C PHE A 20 22.50 -34.54 23.94
N HIS A 21 21.96 -34.86 22.76
CA HIS A 21 21.99 -33.94 21.60
C HIS A 21 20.62 -33.50 21.08
N PHE A 22 19.52 -33.91 21.70
CA PHE A 22 18.17 -33.58 21.20
C PHE A 22 17.56 -32.29 21.79
N THR A 23 18.10 -31.73 22.87
CA THR A 23 17.49 -30.58 23.56
C THR A 23 18.05 -29.23 23.11
N THR A 24 19.30 -29.15 22.63
CA THR A 24 19.90 -27.88 22.18
C THR A 24 19.43 -27.46 20.79
N ALA A 25 19.18 -28.41 19.88
CA ALA A 25 18.73 -28.12 18.52
C ALA A 25 17.29 -27.57 18.48
N VAL A 26 16.40 -28.08 19.35
CA VAL A 26 15.00 -27.61 19.44
C VAL A 26 14.92 -26.18 19.99
N TYR A 27 15.79 -25.82 20.94
CA TYR A 27 15.89 -24.45 21.46
C TYR A 27 16.46 -23.47 20.41
N ILE A 28 17.41 -23.89 19.58
CA ILE A 28 17.97 -23.05 18.50
C ILE A 28 16.94 -22.85 17.38
N VAL A 29 16.15 -23.86 17.03
CA VAL A 29 15.04 -23.70 16.05
C VAL A 29 13.94 -22.80 16.61
N PHE A 30 13.62 -22.89 17.91
CA PHE A 30 12.68 -21.97 18.55
C PHE A 30 13.22 -20.53 18.62
N LEU A 31 14.52 -20.32 18.88
CA LEU A 31 15.14 -18.99 18.88
C LEU A 31 15.25 -18.38 17.47
N ILE A 32 15.53 -19.19 16.44
CA ILE A 32 15.59 -18.74 15.04
C ILE A 32 14.18 -18.38 14.53
N ASN A 33 13.14 -19.08 15.01
CA ASN A 33 11.75 -18.72 14.71
C ASN A 33 11.20 -17.59 15.58
N SER A 34 11.74 -17.35 16.79
CA SER A 34 11.30 -16.25 17.67
C SER A 34 12.04 -14.93 17.45
N LEU A 35 13.11 -14.91 16.66
CA LEU A 35 13.88 -13.70 16.28
C LEU A 35 13.55 -13.19 14.88
N LYS A 36 12.49 -13.70 14.28
CA LYS A 36 11.98 -13.29 12.98
C LYS A 36 10.57 -12.75 13.15
N GLN A 37 10.45 -11.55 13.71
CA GLN A 37 9.44 -10.62 13.20
C GLN A 37 9.89 -10.31 11.77
N VAL A 38 9.64 -11.23 10.83
CA VAL A 38 9.94 -11.01 9.42
C VAL A 38 9.00 -9.88 9.03
N MET A 39 9.54 -8.68 8.83
CA MET A 39 8.78 -7.61 8.21
C MET A 39 8.13 -8.19 6.95
N PRO A 40 6.84 -7.89 6.70
CA PRO A 40 6.16 -8.30 5.48
C PRO A 40 7.06 -8.05 4.27
N TYR A 41 7.41 -9.12 3.55
CA TYR A 41 8.35 -9.04 2.44
C TYR A 41 7.62 -8.59 1.18
N TYR A 42 8.02 -7.43 0.66
CA TYR A 42 7.57 -6.94 -0.64
C TYR A 42 8.74 -6.98 -1.63
N GLN A 43 8.47 -7.50 -2.82
CA GLN A 43 9.41 -7.49 -3.92
C GLN A 43 9.59 -6.05 -4.41
N SER A 44 10.84 -5.58 -4.36
CA SER A 44 11.19 -4.23 -4.83
C SER A 44 10.95 -4.10 -6.33
N PHE A 45 10.39 -2.96 -6.76
CA PHE A 45 10.32 -2.65 -8.18
C PHE A 45 11.71 -2.30 -8.74
N SER A 46 11.88 -2.44 -10.05
CA SER A 46 13.08 -1.95 -10.74
C SER A 46 12.96 -0.44 -10.94
N PRO A 47 13.90 0.38 -10.42
CA PRO A 47 13.89 1.82 -10.65
C PRO A 47 13.79 2.16 -12.13
N LEU A 48 13.03 3.21 -12.45
CA LEU A 48 12.94 3.71 -13.82
C LEU A 48 14.24 4.41 -14.20
N GLU A 49 14.67 4.20 -15.43
CA GLU A 49 15.87 4.78 -16.02
C GLU A 49 15.50 5.55 -17.29
N SER A 50 16.47 6.24 -17.88
CA SER A 50 16.28 6.83 -19.21
C SER A 50 15.91 5.74 -20.22
N ASN A 51 14.96 6.03 -21.09
CA ASN A 51 14.29 5.10 -22.02
C ASN A 51 13.34 4.07 -21.40
N SER A 52 13.15 4.03 -20.06
CA SER A 52 12.07 3.22 -19.49
C SER A 52 10.73 3.59 -20.12
N HIS A 53 9.89 2.59 -20.34
CA HIS A 53 8.61 2.74 -21.02
C HIS A 53 7.46 2.84 -20.04
N ILE A 54 6.78 3.98 -20.07
CA ILE A 54 5.60 4.26 -19.26
C ILE A 54 4.36 4.16 -20.15
N ARG A 55 3.44 3.26 -19.78
CA ARG A 55 2.11 3.14 -20.39
C ARG A 55 1.10 3.92 -19.57
N ILE A 56 0.36 4.82 -20.21
CA ILE A 56 -0.76 5.55 -19.58
C ILE A 56 -2.08 4.96 -20.09
N LEU A 57 -2.96 4.54 -19.17
CA LEU A 57 -4.26 3.93 -19.51
C LEU A 57 -5.34 4.28 -18.48
N CYS A 58 -6.60 3.91 -18.75
CA CYS A 58 -7.73 4.08 -17.82
C CYS A 58 -8.17 2.72 -17.25
N THR A 59 -8.16 2.59 -15.92
CA THR A 59 -8.86 1.50 -15.22
C THR A 59 -10.19 1.94 -14.61
N ALA A 60 -10.50 3.24 -14.66
CA ALA A 60 -11.68 3.84 -14.06
C ALA A 60 -12.35 4.83 -15.03
N ARG A 61 -12.32 6.13 -14.72
CA ARG A 61 -12.95 7.17 -15.54
C ARG A 61 -12.19 7.40 -16.84
N ILE A 62 -12.92 7.92 -17.83
CA ILE A 62 -12.39 8.36 -19.11
C ILE A 62 -11.34 9.47 -18.94
N ALA A 63 -10.26 9.37 -19.71
CA ALA A 63 -9.29 10.43 -19.95
C ALA A 63 -9.13 10.62 -21.48
N SER A 64 -8.83 11.86 -21.89
CA SER A 64 -8.61 12.19 -23.30
C SER A 64 -7.14 12.53 -23.55
N VAL A 65 -6.68 12.35 -24.79
CA VAL A 65 -5.28 12.60 -25.18
C VAL A 65 -4.88 14.04 -24.88
N GLU A 66 -5.78 14.99 -25.12
CA GLU A 66 -5.54 16.42 -24.92
C GLU A 66 -5.23 16.74 -23.46
N LYS A 67 -5.97 16.12 -22.52
CA LYS A 67 -5.75 16.33 -21.09
C LYS A 67 -4.46 15.68 -20.58
N LEU A 68 -3.97 14.66 -21.27
CA LEU A 68 -2.74 13.95 -20.92
C LEU A 68 -1.49 14.54 -21.58
N ALA A 69 -1.66 15.40 -22.59
CA ALA A 69 -0.56 15.97 -23.37
C ALA A 69 0.54 16.65 -22.51
N PRO A 70 0.21 17.40 -21.44
CA PRO A 70 1.24 17.98 -20.56
C PRO A 70 2.13 16.93 -19.90
N ALA A 71 1.54 15.89 -19.30
CA ALA A 71 2.27 14.80 -18.67
C ALA A 71 3.12 14.01 -19.69
N ILE A 72 2.55 13.72 -20.88
CA ILE A 72 3.27 13.01 -21.95
C ILE A 72 4.48 13.83 -22.41
N GLY A 73 4.31 15.14 -22.62
CA GLY A 73 5.38 16.04 -23.03
C GLY A 73 6.50 16.09 -22.01
N TRP A 74 6.16 16.20 -20.73
CA TRP A 74 7.12 16.18 -19.64
C TRP A 74 7.86 14.85 -19.54
N LEU A 75 7.17 13.72 -19.54
CA LEU A 75 7.79 12.40 -19.48
C LEU A 75 8.80 12.18 -20.62
N LYS A 76 8.45 12.60 -21.85
CA LYS A 76 9.38 12.56 -22.99
C LYS A 76 10.58 13.49 -22.80
N SER A 77 10.40 14.67 -22.21
CA SER A 77 11.51 15.57 -21.91
C SER A 77 12.45 15.04 -20.83
N GLN A 78 11.94 14.18 -19.93
CA GLN A 78 12.74 13.42 -18.96
C GLN A 78 13.45 12.20 -19.57
N GLY A 79 13.24 11.88 -20.85
CA GLY A 79 13.89 10.77 -21.55
C GLY A 79 13.12 9.44 -21.49
N TYR A 80 11.88 9.42 -20.99
CA TYR A 80 11.06 8.20 -20.99
C TYR A 80 10.40 7.95 -22.34
N GLN A 81 10.20 6.67 -22.67
CA GLN A 81 9.27 6.28 -23.72
C GLN A 81 7.85 6.33 -23.16
N VAL A 82 6.90 6.86 -23.92
CA VAL A 82 5.51 6.99 -23.47
C VAL A 82 4.56 6.41 -24.51
N SER A 83 3.67 5.54 -24.07
CA SER A 83 2.56 5.03 -24.89
C SER A 83 1.22 5.20 -24.19
N LEU A 84 0.16 5.27 -25.00
CA LEU A 84 -1.21 5.31 -24.50
C LEU A 84 -1.85 3.93 -24.67
N GLY A 85 -2.61 3.52 -23.66
CA GLY A 85 -3.44 2.33 -23.71
C GLY A 85 -4.64 2.52 -24.62
N LYS A 86 -5.23 1.41 -25.04
CA LYS A 86 -6.42 1.35 -25.91
C LYS A 86 -7.66 1.99 -25.26
N THR A 87 -7.66 2.18 -23.94
CA THR A 87 -8.74 2.81 -23.18
C THR A 87 -8.74 4.34 -23.23
N ILE A 88 -7.61 4.97 -23.62
CA ILE A 88 -7.54 6.42 -23.73
C ILE A 88 -8.44 6.89 -24.88
N GLY A 89 -9.33 7.85 -24.61
CA GLY A 89 -10.31 8.36 -25.57
C GLY A 89 -11.56 7.50 -25.75
N LYS A 90 -11.61 6.29 -25.16
CA LYS A 90 -12.84 5.47 -25.14
C LYS A 90 -13.83 5.99 -24.11
N LYS A 91 -15.12 5.82 -24.40
CA LYS A 91 -16.20 6.25 -23.50
C LYS A 91 -17.27 5.18 -23.38
N HIS A 92 -17.47 4.71 -22.15
CA HIS A 92 -18.68 4.00 -21.76
C HIS A 92 -19.29 4.74 -20.57
N HIS A 93 -20.25 5.64 -20.84
CA HIS A 93 -20.73 6.63 -19.88
C HIS A 93 -19.58 7.47 -19.27
N GLN A 94 -19.25 7.23 -17.99
CA GLN A 94 -18.16 7.92 -17.28
C GLN A 94 -16.81 7.18 -17.36
N TYR A 95 -16.81 5.91 -17.78
CA TYR A 95 -15.65 5.03 -17.79
C TYR A 95 -14.84 5.17 -19.08
N GLY A 96 -13.53 4.89 -19.00
CA GLY A 96 -12.59 4.85 -20.14
C GLY A 96 -12.76 3.63 -21.05
N GLY A 97 -14.01 3.26 -21.38
CA GLY A 97 -14.38 2.00 -22.03
C GLY A 97 -15.18 1.07 -21.12
N SER A 98 -15.64 -0.06 -21.66
CA SER A 98 -16.35 -1.10 -20.91
C SER A 98 -15.44 -1.76 -19.85
N ASN A 99 -15.99 -2.66 -19.01
CA ASN A 99 -15.17 -3.43 -18.07
C ASN A 99 -14.14 -4.29 -18.81
N GLU A 100 -14.59 -4.96 -19.87
CA GLU A 100 -13.79 -5.87 -20.70
C GLU A 100 -12.67 -5.11 -21.41
N GLU A 101 -12.95 -3.92 -21.94
CA GLU A 101 -11.95 -3.08 -22.59
C GLU A 101 -10.87 -2.60 -21.61
N ARG A 102 -11.27 -2.19 -20.39
CA ARG A 102 -10.33 -1.73 -19.37
C ARG A 102 -9.47 -2.87 -18.82
N LEU A 103 -10.08 -4.02 -18.55
CA LEU A 103 -9.36 -5.23 -18.14
C LEU A 103 -8.36 -5.67 -19.22
N ALA A 104 -8.79 -5.76 -20.49
CA ALA A 104 -7.94 -6.21 -21.58
C ALA A 104 -6.75 -5.26 -21.84
N ASP A 105 -6.96 -3.95 -21.74
CA ASP A 105 -5.88 -2.96 -21.90
C ASP A 105 -4.87 -3.03 -20.74
N PHE A 106 -5.35 -3.20 -19.50
CA PHE A 106 -4.49 -3.38 -18.34
C PHE A 106 -3.69 -4.68 -18.43
N GLN A 107 -4.34 -5.79 -18.79
CA GLN A 107 -3.69 -7.09 -18.94
C GLN A 107 -2.67 -7.12 -20.09
N GLU A 108 -2.94 -6.44 -21.21
CA GLU A 108 -1.92 -6.27 -22.27
C GLU A 108 -0.71 -5.51 -21.75
N ALA A 109 -0.92 -4.44 -20.99
CA ALA A 109 0.17 -3.67 -20.41
C ALA A 109 1.00 -4.52 -19.42
N LEU A 110 0.37 -5.41 -18.65
CA LEU A 110 1.04 -6.37 -17.76
C LEU A 110 1.79 -7.46 -18.52
N ALA A 111 1.26 -7.95 -19.64
CA ALA A 111 1.91 -8.98 -20.45
C ALA A 111 3.17 -8.46 -21.16
N ASN A 112 3.11 -7.20 -21.62
CA ASN A 112 4.08 -6.63 -22.54
C ASN A 112 5.45 -6.39 -21.86
N PRO A 113 6.52 -7.12 -22.23
CA PRO A 113 7.82 -7.00 -21.58
C PRO A 113 8.51 -5.66 -21.80
N ALA A 114 8.10 -4.88 -22.81
CA ALA A 114 8.69 -3.58 -23.09
C ALA A 114 8.22 -2.48 -22.13
N ILE A 115 7.11 -2.68 -21.41
CA ILE A 115 6.52 -1.68 -20.50
C ILE A 115 7.12 -1.85 -19.11
N ASP A 116 7.77 -0.82 -18.57
CA ASP A 116 8.35 -0.84 -17.23
C ASP A 116 7.35 -0.35 -16.17
N ALA A 117 6.50 0.62 -16.53
CA ALA A 117 5.52 1.19 -15.62
C ALA A 117 4.15 1.41 -16.27
N ILE A 118 3.11 1.32 -15.45
CA ILE A 118 1.72 1.61 -15.81
C ILE A 118 1.25 2.77 -14.93
N TRP A 119 0.99 3.92 -15.54
CA TRP A 119 0.46 5.10 -14.85
C TRP A 119 -1.03 5.28 -15.18
N ILE A 120 -1.87 5.13 -14.16
CA ILE A 120 -3.31 5.28 -14.33
C ILE A 120 -3.63 6.75 -14.62
N ALA A 121 -4.29 7.00 -15.76
CA ALA A 121 -4.53 8.34 -16.30
C ALA A 121 -5.33 9.25 -15.36
N ARG A 122 -6.30 8.66 -14.65
CA ARG A 122 -7.20 9.30 -13.68
C ARG A 122 -7.97 8.23 -12.88
N GLY A 123 -8.32 8.56 -11.64
CA GLY A 123 -9.12 7.75 -10.73
C GLY A 123 -10.62 7.96 -10.93
N GLY A 124 -11.37 8.06 -9.83
CA GLY A 124 -12.82 8.21 -9.81
C GLY A 124 -13.53 6.96 -9.32
N TYR A 125 -14.28 6.28 -10.18
CA TYR A 125 -14.90 5.00 -9.84
C TYR A 125 -14.80 4.08 -11.03
N GLY A 126 -14.32 2.86 -10.80
CA GLY A 126 -14.42 1.80 -11.80
C GLY A 126 -13.38 0.69 -11.68
N SER A 127 -12.23 0.91 -11.02
CA SER A 127 -11.19 -0.12 -10.92
C SER A 127 -11.69 -1.33 -10.10
N ILE A 128 -12.53 -1.10 -9.09
CA ILE A 128 -13.19 -2.16 -8.32
C ILE A 128 -14.00 -3.13 -9.21
N LYS A 129 -14.47 -2.70 -10.38
CA LYS A 129 -15.28 -3.54 -11.29
C LYS A 129 -14.45 -4.52 -12.12
N ILE A 130 -13.13 -4.41 -12.09
CA ILE A 130 -12.22 -5.25 -12.89
C ILE A 130 -11.12 -5.87 -12.04
N VAL A 131 -10.90 -5.40 -10.81
CA VAL A 131 -9.73 -5.76 -9.99
C VAL A 131 -9.63 -7.26 -9.71
N ASP A 132 -10.78 -7.93 -9.49
CA ASP A 132 -10.83 -9.36 -9.19
C ASP A 132 -10.52 -10.25 -10.41
N ASP A 133 -10.62 -9.69 -11.62
CA ASP A 133 -10.33 -10.40 -12.88
C ASP A 133 -8.89 -10.16 -13.39
N ILE A 134 -8.10 -9.36 -12.68
CA ILE A 134 -6.70 -9.09 -13.03
C ILE A 134 -5.83 -10.29 -12.61
N ASP A 135 -5.12 -10.85 -13.57
CA ASP A 135 -4.21 -11.96 -13.39
C ASP A 135 -2.75 -11.47 -13.32
N LEU A 136 -2.21 -11.41 -12.10
CA LEU A 136 -0.81 -11.03 -11.88
C LEU A 136 0.18 -12.18 -12.10
N SER A 137 -0.27 -13.41 -12.34
CA SER A 137 0.65 -14.54 -12.60
C SER A 137 1.47 -14.32 -13.88
N ILE A 138 0.93 -13.53 -14.83
CA ILE A 138 1.58 -13.15 -16.09
C ILE A 138 2.88 -12.37 -15.90
N LEU A 139 3.08 -11.76 -14.72
CA LEU A 139 4.31 -11.05 -14.43
C LEU A 139 5.52 -11.98 -14.41
N GLU A 140 5.37 -13.27 -14.05
CA GLU A 140 6.47 -14.26 -14.05
C GLU A 140 7.74 -13.76 -13.33
N GLY A 141 7.58 -12.99 -12.25
CA GLY A 141 8.69 -12.39 -11.50
C GLY A 141 9.17 -11.02 -12.02
N ARG A 142 8.58 -10.50 -13.11
CA ARG A 142 8.78 -9.12 -13.58
C ARG A 142 7.99 -8.14 -12.72
N ASN A 143 8.66 -7.12 -12.19
CA ASN A 143 7.98 -6.10 -11.39
C ASN A 143 7.68 -4.87 -12.24
N LYS A 144 6.44 -4.78 -12.71
CA LYS A 144 5.95 -3.55 -13.33
C LYS A 144 5.52 -2.57 -12.26
N LEU A 145 5.97 -1.34 -12.42
CA LEU A 145 5.66 -0.27 -11.48
C LEU A 145 4.24 0.26 -11.74
N LEU A 146 3.34 0.11 -10.78
CA LEU A 146 2.01 0.69 -10.80
C LEU A 146 2.03 2.09 -10.17
N LEU A 147 1.50 3.10 -10.86
CA LEU A 147 1.50 4.50 -10.43
C LEU A 147 0.07 5.07 -10.39
N GLY A 148 -0.31 5.70 -9.28
CA GLY A 148 -1.56 6.47 -9.14
C GLY A 148 -2.07 6.56 -7.70
N TYR A 149 -3.23 7.16 -7.49
CA TYR A 149 -3.90 7.25 -6.17
C TYR A 149 -5.43 7.29 -6.32
N SER A 150 -6.18 7.53 -5.24
CA SER A 150 -7.65 7.55 -5.25
C SER A 150 -8.22 6.15 -5.58
N ASP A 151 -9.11 6.01 -6.57
CA ASP A 151 -9.66 4.72 -7.04
C ASP A 151 -8.60 3.66 -7.38
N VAL A 152 -7.36 4.08 -7.68
CA VAL A 152 -6.20 3.19 -7.91
C VAL A 152 -5.84 2.40 -6.65
N THR A 153 -6.32 2.80 -5.47
CA THR A 153 -6.20 2.02 -4.23
C THR A 153 -6.74 0.60 -4.37
N ASN A 154 -7.72 0.34 -5.24
CA ASN A 154 -8.13 -1.04 -5.58
C ASN A 154 -6.96 -1.86 -6.12
N LEU A 155 -6.19 -1.29 -7.04
CA LEU A 155 -5.04 -1.92 -7.67
C LEU A 155 -3.86 -2.00 -6.70
N HIS A 156 -3.65 -0.96 -5.87
CA HIS A 156 -2.64 -0.99 -4.83
C HIS A 156 -2.89 -2.11 -3.82
N GLY A 157 -4.15 -2.34 -3.42
CA GLY A 157 -4.54 -3.46 -2.56
C GLY A 157 -4.18 -4.81 -3.19
N LEU A 158 -4.50 -5.00 -4.48
CA LEU A 158 -4.08 -6.19 -5.23
C LEU A 158 -2.56 -6.35 -5.26
N TRP A 159 -1.79 -5.29 -5.56
CA TRP A 159 -0.32 -5.34 -5.54
C TRP A 159 0.20 -5.75 -4.17
N GLN A 160 -0.32 -5.13 -3.11
CA GLN A 160 0.11 -5.38 -1.74
C GLN A 160 -0.17 -6.83 -1.32
N ARG A 161 -1.32 -7.38 -1.72
CA ARG A 161 -1.69 -8.78 -1.46
C ARG A 161 -0.82 -9.80 -2.18
N HIS A 162 -0.19 -9.42 -3.28
CA HIS A 162 0.80 -10.21 -4.01
C HIS A 162 2.24 -9.91 -3.58
N GLY A 163 2.46 -9.10 -2.52
CA GLY A 163 3.78 -8.75 -2.05
C GLY A 163 4.56 -7.89 -3.05
N LEU A 164 3.87 -7.08 -3.86
CA LEU A 164 4.48 -6.17 -4.84
C LEU A 164 4.42 -4.74 -4.34
N GLN A 165 5.46 -3.96 -4.68
CA GLN A 165 5.47 -2.52 -4.44
C GLN A 165 4.74 -1.76 -5.54
N SER A 166 4.04 -0.69 -5.16
CA SER A 166 3.40 0.26 -6.07
C SER A 166 3.64 1.69 -5.57
N VAL A 167 3.32 2.71 -6.36
CA VAL A 167 3.55 4.11 -5.98
C VAL A 167 2.22 4.84 -5.85
N HIS A 168 2.00 5.41 -4.67
CA HIS A 168 1.00 6.45 -4.48
C HIS A 168 1.56 7.75 -5.05
N CYS A 169 0.93 8.31 -6.08
CA CYS A 169 1.31 9.59 -6.68
C CYS A 169 0.14 10.22 -7.42
N PHE A 170 0.27 11.52 -7.74
CA PHE A 170 -0.69 12.20 -8.61
C PHE A 170 -0.84 11.51 -9.97
N MET A 171 -1.95 11.79 -10.65
CA MET A 171 -2.29 11.16 -11.92
C MET A 171 -1.97 12.08 -13.12
N PRO A 172 -1.68 11.54 -14.32
CA PRO A 172 -1.25 12.32 -15.47
C PRO A 172 -2.23 13.43 -15.87
N GLN A 173 -3.53 13.25 -15.65
CA GLN A 173 -4.52 14.27 -15.97
C GLN A 173 -4.45 15.51 -15.05
N GLU A 174 -3.83 15.40 -13.88
CA GLU A 174 -3.67 16.49 -12.91
C GLU A 174 -2.37 17.26 -13.11
N PHE A 175 -1.54 16.83 -14.07
CA PHE A 175 -0.21 17.38 -14.31
C PHE A 175 -0.16 18.92 -14.41
N PRO A 176 -1.12 19.61 -15.08
CA PRO A 176 -1.11 21.08 -15.15
C PRO A 176 -1.19 21.79 -13.79
N GLU A 177 -1.65 21.11 -12.75
CA GLU A 177 -1.87 21.67 -11.41
C GLU A 177 -0.68 21.39 -10.47
N LYS A 178 0.34 20.66 -10.92
CA LYS A 178 1.44 20.19 -10.06
C LYS A 178 2.65 21.11 -10.12
N SER A 179 3.19 21.39 -8.93
CA SER A 179 4.41 22.19 -8.77
C SER A 179 5.66 21.40 -9.18
N GLU A 180 6.75 22.10 -9.50
CA GLU A 180 8.04 21.46 -9.81
C GLU A 180 8.57 20.60 -8.66
N GLU A 181 8.23 20.91 -7.40
CA GLU A 181 8.64 20.07 -6.27
C GLU A 181 7.92 18.72 -6.29
N LEU A 182 6.62 18.67 -6.63
CA LEU A 182 5.90 17.40 -6.76
C LEU A 182 6.39 16.58 -7.95
N LEU A 183 6.76 17.23 -9.06
CA LEU A 183 7.40 16.56 -10.18
C LEU A 183 8.76 15.96 -9.77
N ARG A 184 9.55 16.68 -8.98
CA ARG A 184 10.81 16.17 -8.41
C ARG A 184 10.59 15.04 -7.41
N SER A 185 9.56 15.14 -6.58
CA SER A 185 9.14 14.06 -5.68
C SER A 185 8.82 12.78 -6.45
N TRP A 186 8.00 12.89 -7.50
CA TRP A 186 7.70 11.77 -8.38
C TRP A 186 8.98 11.18 -8.99
N SER A 187 9.86 12.01 -9.55
CA SER A 187 11.11 11.55 -10.16
C SER A 187 12.02 10.84 -9.16
N ARG A 188 12.19 11.37 -7.94
CA ARG A 188 12.98 10.72 -6.89
C ARG A 188 12.45 9.32 -6.60
N VAL A 189 11.14 9.21 -6.37
CA VAL A 189 10.50 7.95 -5.99
C VAL A 189 10.61 6.89 -7.08
N VAL A 190 10.26 7.22 -8.33
CA VAL A 190 10.27 6.22 -9.42
C VAL A 190 11.69 5.82 -9.84
N THR A 191 12.70 6.66 -9.57
CA THR A 191 14.12 6.34 -9.80
C THR A 191 14.81 5.72 -8.59
N GLY A 192 14.06 5.43 -7.52
CA GLY A 192 14.57 4.76 -6.31
C GLY A 192 15.44 5.65 -5.42
N GLN A 193 15.43 6.97 -5.62
CA GLN A 193 16.13 7.93 -4.77
C GLN A 193 15.34 8.16 -3.46
N SER A 194 16.08 8.42 -2.38
CA SER A 194 15.46 8.70 -1.09
C SER A 194 14.73 10.04 -1.06
N GLN A 195 13.65 10.10 -0.29
CA GLN A 195 12.90 11.30 0.00
C GLN A 195 12.67 11.44 1.50
N SER A 196 12.66 12.67 1.99
CA SER A 196 12.31 13.00 3.37
C SER A 196 11.41 14.21 3.40
N LEU A 197 10.36 14.15 4.20
CA LEU A 197 9.39 15.22 4.41
C LEU A 197 9.31 15.53 5.90
N THR A 198 9.51 16.79 6.26
CA THR A 198 9.44 17.26 7.65
C THR A 198 8.32 18.27 7.79
N PHE A 199 7.47 18.08 8.79
CA PHE A 199 6.35 18.95 9.12
C PHE A 199 6.19 19.05 10.64
N GLU A 200 5.31 19.94 11.09
CA GLU A 200 5.09 20.23 12.51
C GLU A 200 4.45 19.03 13.23
N ASN A 201 4.88 18.77 14.47
CA ASN A 201 4.21 17.81 15.35
C ASN A 201 3.00 18.47 16.02
N THR A 202 1.91 18.64 15.26
CA THR A 202 0.68 19.32 15.73
C THR A 202 -0.14 18.51 16.74
N ASN A 203 0.26 17.26 17.02
CA ASN A 203 -0.48 16.31 17.84
C ASN A 203 0.21 16.02 19.19
N GLU A 204 1.29 16.73 19.51
CA GLU A 204 2.11 16.51 20.72
C GLU A 204 2.46 15.03 20.92
N ILE A 205 2.70 14.31 19.82
CA ILE A 205 2.98 12.88 19.85
C ILE A 205 4.32 12.67 20.55
N GLU A 206 4.36 11.70 21.48
CA GLU A 206 5.58 11.33 22.19
C GLU A 206 6.72 10.96 21.24
N GLU A 207 7.93 11.37 21.60
CA GLU A 207 9.12 11.14 20.78
C GLU A 207 9.40 9.66 20.59
N GLN A 208 9.50 9.23 19.34
CA GLN A 208 9.73 7.84 18.96
C GLN A 208 10.17 7.74 17.50
N VAL A 209 10.80 6.62 17.16
CA VAL A 209 11.16 6.28 15.78
C VAL A 209 10.48 4.97 15.40
N ILE A 210 9.74 4.98 14.29
CA ILE A 210 8.99 3.82 13.80
C ILE A 210 9.44 3.53 12.38
N THR A 211 9.82 2.28 12.11
CA THR A 211 10.13 1.80 10.76
C THR A 211 9.30 0.56 10.46
N ALA A 212 8.43 0.64 9.45
CA ALA A 212 7.65 -0.49 8.97
C ALA A 212 7.13 -0.23 7.54
N PRO A 213 6.74 -1.27 6.77
CA PRO A 213 6.15 -1.10 5.45
C PRO A 213 4.87 -0.26 5.50
N VAL A 214 4.73 0.70 4.58
CA VAL A 214 3.52 1.53 4.45
C VAL A 214 2.55 0.92 3.45
N ILE A 215 1.26 0.87 3.79
CA ILE A 215 0.17 0.34 2.97
C ILE A 215 -1.07 1.24 3.07
N GLY A 216 -2.09 1.01 2.25
CA GLY A 216 -3.33 1.79 2.26
C GLY A 216 -3.52 2.67 1.03
N GLY A 217 -4.03 3.90 1.22
CA GLY A 217 -4.43 4.82 0.16
C GLY A 217 -5.74 5.54 0.48
N ASN A 218 -6.66 5.63 -0.48
CA ASN A 218 -7.95 6.26 -0.26
C ASN A 218 -8.83 5.42 0.69
N LEU A 219 -9.39 6.02 1.75
CA LEU A 219 -10.09 5.32 2.84
C LEU A 219 -11.37 4.62 2.36
N SER A 220 -12.25 5.32 1.64
CA SER A 220 -13.49 4.75 1.11
C SER A 220 -13.24 3.61 0.13
N VAL A 221 -12.24 3.76 -0.74
CA VAL A 221 -11.82 2.70 -1.65
C VAL A 221 -11.20 1.52 -0.89
N LEU A 222 -10.33 1.77 0.09
CA LEU A 222 -9.74 0.72 0.94
C LEU A 222 -10.83 -0.10 1.63
N LEU A 223 -11.84 0.57 2.20
CA LEU A 223 -12.93 -0.11 2.88
C LEU A 223 -13.83 -0.89 1.93
N SER A 224 -14.00 -0.43 0.68
CA SER A 224 -14.78 -1.15 -0.32
C SER A 224 -14.23 -2.55 -0.65
N MET A 225 -12.94 -2.77 -0.40
CA MET A 225 -12.30 -4.08 -0.54
C MET A 225 -12.49 -4.99 0.68
N LEU A 226 -13.01 -4.50 1.80
CA LEU A 226 -13.04 -5.27 3.05
C LEU A 226 -13.67 -6.67 2.87
N SER A 227 -12.92 -7.70 3.24
CA SER A 227 -13.27 -9.13 3.06
C SER A 227 -13.16 -9.67 1.62
N SER A 228 -12.60 -8.92 0.68
CA SER A 228 -12.18 -9.44 -0.63
C SER A 228 -10.75 -9.99 -0.58
N PRO A 229 -10.32 -10.74 -1.61
CA PRO A 229 -8.92 -11.17 -1.77
C PRO A 229 -7.91 -10.01 -1.93
N THR A 230 -8.40 -8.82 -2.31
CA THR A 230 -7.61 -7.63 -2.63
C THR A 230 -7.43 -6.66 -1.46
N PHE A 231 -8.14 -6.86 -0.34
CA PHE A 231 -7.92 -6.08 0.88
C PHE A 231 -6.54 -6.38 1.50
N PRO A 232 -5.63 -5.41 1.63
CA PRO A 232 -4.27 -5.65 2.14
C PRO A 232 -4.27 -6.14 3.59
N ASP A 233 -3.22 -6.88 3.97
CA ASP A 233 -2.98 -7.20 5.38
C ASP A 233 -2.40 -5.97 6.07
N LEU A 234 -3.11 -5.44 7.07
CA LEU A 234 -2.69 -4.23 7.77
C LEU A 234 -1.80 -4.53 8.99
N LYS A 235 -1.73 -5.80 9.42
CA LYS A 235 -0.99 -6.18 10.62
C LYS A 235 0.50 -5.88 10.47
N ASP A 236 1.09 -5.28 11.51
CA ASP A 236 2.51 -4.89 11.57
C ASP A 236 2.95 -3.90 10.47
N HIS A 237 2.00 -3.14 9.90
CA HIS A 237 2.25 -2.10 8.91
C HIS A 237 2.01 -0.69 9.46
N ILE A 238 2.54 0.30 8.76
CA ILE A 238 2.05 1.68 8.84
C ILE A 238 0.89 1.79 7.86
N LEU A 239 -0.30 2.14 8.36
CA LEU A 239 -1.47 2.38 7.52
C LEU A 239 -1.50 3.85 7.11
N PHE A 240 -1.48 4.15 5.81
CA PHE A 240 -1.75 5.47 5.27
C PHE A 240 -3.21 5.54 4.78
N ILE A 241 -3.95 6.56 5.23
CA ILE A 241 -5.30 6.85 4.73
C ILE A 241 -5.49 8.33 4.38
N GLU A 242 -6.25 8.57 3.33
CA GLU A 242 -6.68 9.89 2.86
C GLU A 242 -8.08 9.77 2.24
N ASP A 243 -8.86 10.85 2.18
CA ASP A 243 -10.13 10.83 1.45
C ASP A 243 -10.57 12.24 1.03
N LEU A 244 -11.56 12.32 0.12
CA LEU A 244 -12.13 13.58 -0.33
C LEU A 244 -13.64 13.52 -0.50
N ASP A 245 -14.27 14.69 -0.40
CA ASP A 245 -15.69 14.90 -0.76
C ASP A 245 -16.66 14.00 0.03
N GLU A 246 -16.19 13.43 1.13
CA GLU A 246 -16.97 12.50 1.95
C GLU A 246 -17.75 13.22 3.04
N TYR A 247 -18.92 12.66 3.36
CA TYR A 247 -19.68 13.12 4.52
C TYR A 247 -19.02 12.69 5.83
N LEU A 248 -19.05 13.54 6.86
CA LEU A 248 -18.45 13.25 8.17
C LEU A 248 -19.01 11.96 8.81
N TYR A 249 -20.32 11.74 8.73
CA TYR A 249 -20.91 10.47 9.20
C TYR A 249 -20.42 9.25 8.40
N HIS A 250 -20.00 9.44 7.15
CA HIS A 250 -19.41 8.38 6.35
C HIS A 250 -18.00 8.07 6.85
N ILE A 251 -17.15 9.07 7.10
CA ILE A 251 -15.84 8.88 7.74
C ILE A 251 -15.99 8.10 9.06
N ASP A 252 -16.92 8.50 9.92
CA ASP A 252 -17.21 7.81 11.18
C ASP A 252 -17.61 6.36 10.97
N ARG A 253 -18.52 6.09 10.03
CA ARG A 253 -18.94 4.74 9.67
C ARG A 253 -17.77 3.90 9.16
N MET A 254 -16.86 4.48 8.38
CA MET A 254 -15.68 3.78 7.86
C MET A 254 -14.71 3.41 8.99
N MET A 255 -14.38 4.37 9.85
CA MET A 255 -13.52 4.15 11.01
C MET A 255 -14.14 3.16 12.00
N THR A 256 -15.45 3.27 12.25
CA THR A 256 -16.22 2.30 13.05
C THR A 256 -16.12 0.90 12.45
N THR A 257 -16.21 0.75 11.13
CA THR A 257 -16.14 -0.55 10.46
C THR A 257 -14.74 -1.16 10.58
N LEU A 258 -13.67 -0.37 10.37
CA LEU A 258 -12.29 -0.82 10.56
C LEU A 258 -12.02 -1.25 12.01
N LYS A 259 -12.53 -0.49 12.98
CA LYS A 259 -12.44 -0.83 14.41
C LYS A 259 -13.19 -2.12 14.74
N ARG A 260 -14.45 -2.26 14.29
CA ARG A 260 -15.28 -3.44 14.54
C ARG A 260 -14.75 -4.71 13.88
N SER A 261 -14.01 -4.58 12.78
CA SER A 261 -13.39 -5.71 12.07
C SER A 261 -11.99 -6.06 12.62
N GLY A 262 -11.51 -5.37 13.66
CA GLY A 262 -10.18 -5.59 14.25
C GLY A 262 -9.02 -5.12 13.35
N LYS A 263 -9.31 -4.43 12.25
CA LYS A 263 -8.29 -4.00 11.28
C LYS A 263 -7.37 -2.89 11.81
N LEU A 264 -7.75 -2.25 12.90
CA LEU A 264 -6.97 -1.22 13.59
C LEU A 264 -6.19 -1.76 14.82
N ASP A 265 -6.11 -3.07 15.04
CA ASP A 265 -5.55 -3.59 16.31
C ASP A 265 -4.03 -3.68 16.29
N ASP A 266 -3.43 -4.13 15.18
CA ASP A 266 -2.01 -4.45 15.09
C ASP A 266 -1.22 -3.51 14.16
N LEU A 267 -1.56 -2.21 14.10
CA LEU A 267 -0.80 -1.24 13.30
C LEU A 267 0.50 -0.83 14.02
N LYS A 268 1.52 -0.44 13.26
CA LYS A 268 2.74 0.22 13.78
C LYS A 268 2.58 1.72 13.91
N ALA A 269 1.84 2.34 12.99
CA ALA A 269 1.37 3.72 13.05
C ALA A 269 0.19 3.89 12.10
N LEU A 270 -0.59 4.95 12.31
CA LEU A 270 -1.60 5.42 11.36
C LEU A 270 -1.15 6.79 10.85
N VAL A 271 -1.02 6.95 9.54
CA VAL A 271 -0.66 8.21 8.88
C VAL A 271 -1.87 8.71 8.10
N ILE A 272 -2.28 9.94 8.38
CA ILE A 272 -3.44 10.59 7.78
C ILE A 272 -2.95 11.65 6.80
N GLY A 273 -3.32 11.47 5.53
CA GLY A 273 -3.14 12.45 4.49
C GLY A 273 -4.29 13.47 4.45
N GLY A 274 -4.55 14.00 3.26
CA GLY A 274 -5.67 14.92 3.05
C GLY A 274 -7.02 14.31 3.39
N MET A 275 -7.79 15.00 4.23
CA MET A 275 -9.23 14.79 4.44
C MET A 275 -9.96 16.01 3.89
N THR A 276 -10.07 16.10 2.56
CA THR A 276 -10.40 17.35 1.87
C THR A 276 -11.87 17.45 1.43
N ASP A 277 -12.39 18.67 1.40
CA ASP A 277 -13.78 18.96 0.99
C ASP A 277 -14.84 18.13 1.73
N MET A 278 -14.58 17.77 2.99
CA MET A 278 -15.52 17.02 3.83
C MET A 278 -16.88 17.71 3.92
N LYS A 279 -17.94 16.92 3.79
CA LYS A 279 -19.33 17.39 3.80
C LYS A 279 -19.99 17.12 5.14
N ASP A 280 -20.96 17.96 5.47
CA ASP A 280 -21.86 17.73 6.60
C ASP A 280 -23.32 17.90 6.15
N HIS A 281 -24.24 17.52 7.03
CA HIS A 281 -25.67 17.73 6.85
C HIS A 281 -26.14 19.04 7.50
N GLU A 282 -27.43 19.37 7.31
CA GLU A 282 -28.07 20.53 7.93
C GLU A 282 -27.98 20.49 9.46
N ILE A 283 -28.13 19.29 10.04
CA ILE A 283 -27.82 19.05 11.45
C ILE A 283 -26.35 18.60 11.49
N PRO A 284 -25.45 19.38 12.12
CA PRO A 284 -24.03 19.06 12.13
C PRO A 284 -23.75 17.72 12.81
N PHE A 285 -22.79 16.97 12.27
CA PHE A 285 -22.31 15.74 12.90
C PHE A 285 -21.69 15.99 14.28
N GLY A 286 -21.11 17.18 14.48
CA GLY A 286 -20.54 17.62 15.75
C GLY A 286 -19.07 17.27 15.95
N LYS A 287 -18.42 16.69 14.94
CA LYS A 287 -16.97 16.43 14.88
C LYS A 287 -16.46 16.60 13.46
N ASN A 288 -15.25 17.10 13.30
CA ASN A 288 -14.52 17.05 12.02
C ASN A 288 -13.87 15.67 11.79
N ALA A 289 -13.30 15.44 10.61
CA ALA A 289 -12.68 14.15 10.25
C ALA A 289 -11.53 13.75 11.19
N ARG A 290 -10.72 14.72 11.64
CA ARG A 290 -9.62 14.46 12.58
C ARG A 290 -10.14 13.99 13.93
N GLU A 291 -11.11 14.69 14.51
CA GLU A 291 -11.74 14.33 15.79
C GLU A 291 -12.41 12.94 15.73
N ILE A 292 -13.01 12.58 14.58
CA ILE A 292 -13.57 11.24 14.35
C ILE A 292 -12.47 10.17 14.39
N ILE A 293 -11.38 10.38 13.66
CA ILE A 293 -10.27 9.42 13.60
C ILE A 293 -9.61 9.27 14.98
N GLU A 294 -9.38 10.38 15.69
CA GLU A 294 -8.87 10.39 17.06
C GLU A 294 -9.77 9.60 18.01
N GLU A 295 -11.09 9.77 17.95
CA GLU A 295 -12.02 8.98 18.78
C GLU A 295 -11.94 7.48 18.50
N HIS A 296 -11.89 7.07 17.23
CA HIS A 296 -11.87 5.64 16.89
C HIS A 296 -10.54 4.96 17.21
N THR A 297 -9.45 5.74 17.25
CA THR A 297 -8.08 5.30 17.56
C THR A 297 -7.67 5.56 19.01
N ALA A 298 -8.53 6.17 19.82
CA ALA A 298 -8.27 6.42 21.23
C ALA A 298 -7.91 5.12 21.98
N GLY A 299 -6.80 5.15 22.70
CA GLY A 299 -6.27 4.02 23.48
C GLY A 299 -5.50 2.97 22.67
N LYS A 300 -5.26 3.19 21.38
CA LYS A 300 -4.34 2.37 20.58
C LYS A 300 -2.89 2.63 20.98
N SER A 301 -2.04 1.59 20.91
CA SER A 301 -0.64 1.66 21.33
C SER A 301 0.31 2.27 20.30
N TYR A 302 -0.19 2.60 19.11
CA TYR A 302 0.56 3.18 18.02
C TYR A 302 0.18 4.66 17.83
N PRO A 303 1.10 5.52 17.35
CA PRO A 303 0.77 6.91 17.10
C PRO A 303 -0.10 7.09 15.86
N VAL A 304 -0.90 8.16 15.89
CA VAL A 304 -1.66 8.66 14.74
C VAL A 304 -1.02 9.98 14.32
N ILE A 305 -0.45 10.02 13.12
CA ILE A 305 0.22 11.18 12.54
C ILE A 305 -0.72 11.82 11.53
N PHE A 306 -1.09 13.08 11.74
CA PHE A 306 -1.88 13.87 10.80
C PHE A 306 -0.99 14.72 9.89
N ASP A 307 -1.62 15.38 8.93
CA ASP A 307 -1.02 16.42 8.09
C ASP A 307 0.12 15.93 7.18
N PHE A 308 0.16 14.61 6.89
CA PHE A 308 1.08 14.11 5.88
C PHE A 308 0.67 14.66 4.50
N PRO A 309 1.57 15.29 3.74
CA PRO A 309 1.21 16.00 2.50
C PRO A 309 1.06 15.01 1.33
N ALA A 310 0.05 14.15 1.40
CA ALA A 310 -0.32 13.19 0.37
C ALA A 310 -1.84 12.98 0.32
N GLY A 311 -2.35 12.49 -0.82
CA GLY A 311 -3.78 12.32 -1.07
C GLY A 311 -4.37 13.46 -1.89
N HIS A 312 -5.67 13.74 -1.72
CA HIS A 312 -6.38 14.79 -2.46
C HIS A 312 -6.09 16.21 -1.93
N LEU A 313 -4.81 16.53 -1.80
CA LEU A 313 -4.26 17.86 -1.53
C LEU A 313 -3.63 18.42 -2.81
N ILE A 314 -3.36 19.74 -2.81
CA ILE A 314 -2.50 20.35 -3.84
C ILE A 314 -1.14 19.64 -3.81
N ASP A 315 -0.57 19.54 -2.61
CA ASP A 315 0.66 18.80 -2.33
C ASP A 315 0.35 17.31 -2.13
N ASN A 316 0.46 16.55 -3.22
CA ASN A 316 0.36 15.08 -3.21
C ASN A 316 1.75 14.46 -3.45
N TYR A 317 2.57 14.39 -2.40
CA TYR A 317 3.91 13.83 -2.49
C TYR A 317 3.86 12.34 -2.82
N SER A 318 4.78 11.91 -3.69
CA SER A 318 4.86 10.52 -4.10
C SER A 318 5.56 9.68 -3.03
N PHE A 319 5.16 8.42 -2.89
CA PHE A 319 5.84 7.42 -2.06
C PHE A 319 5.44 6.00 -2.49
N VAL A 320 6.27 5.02 -2.10
CA VAL A 320 6.15 3.60 -2.46
C VAL A 320 5.34 2.87 -1.39
N LEU A 321 4.19 2.30 -1.76
CA LEU A 321 3.44 1.36 -0.94
C LEU A 321 4.12 -0.01 -0.96
N GLY A 322 4.13 -0.70 0.17
CA GLY A 322 4.86 -1.96 0.40
C GLY A 322 6.34 -1.78 0.73
N LYS A 323 6.88 -0.56 0.71
CA LYS A 323 8.26 -0.28 1.14
C LYS A 323 8.27 0.32 2.56
N PRO A 324 9.22 -0.06 3.43
CA PRO A 324 9.38 0.59 4.73
C PRO A 324 9.54 2.11 4.62
N ILE A 325 8.81 2.85 5.45
CA ILE A 325 9.10 4.25 5.75
C ILE A 325 9.62 4.35 7.17
N THR A 326 10.41 5.37 7.46
CA THR A 326 10.83 5.72 8.82
C THR A 326 10.17 7.02 9.23
N ILE A 327 9.40 6.97 10.32
CA ILE A 327 8.78 8.12 10.97
C ILE A 327 9.61 8.46 12.21
N ASP A 328 10.28 9.61 12.18
CA ASP A 328 11.02 10.17 13.31
C ASP A 328 10.18 11.31 13.93
N ILE A 329 9.65 11.06 15.13
CA ILE A 329 8.81 11.99 15.88
C ILE A 329 9.66 12.66 16.94
N ARG A 330 9.69 13.99 16.92
CA ARG A 330 10.34 14.87 17.90
C ARG A 330 9.33 15.84 18.48
N SER A 331 9.72 16.48 19.59
CA SER A 331 8.89 17.46 20.31
C SER A 331 8.17 18.48 19.41
N LEU A 332 8.82 18.97 18.34
CA LEU A 332 8.25 20.00 17.45
C LEU A 332 8.03 19.54 16.00
N THR A 333 8.57 18.38 15.62
CA THR A 333 8.61 17.98 14.21
C THR A 333 8.38 16.50 14.03
N VAL A 334 7.69 16.14 12.95
CA VAL A 334 7.63 14.77 12.43
C VAL A 334 8.38 14.75 11.11
N THR A 335 9.29 13.78 10.95
CA THR A 335 10.00 13.55 9.69
C THR A 335 9.71 12.15 9.17
N ILE A 336 9.17 12.06 7.95
CA ILE A 336 8.89 10.80 7.26
C ILE A 336 9.87 10.65 6.10
N SER A 337 10.61 9.55 6.09
CA SER A 337 11.61 9.24 5.06
C SER A 337 11.42 7.85 4.44
N GLN A 338 11.78 7.71 3.16
CA GLN A 338 11.67 6.46 2.40
C GLN A 338 12.81 6.27 1.39
#